data_AF-A0A8S0YG71-F1
#
_entry.id   AF-A0A8S0YG71-F1
#
_cell.length_a   1.000
_cell.length_b   1.000
_cell.length_c   1.000
_cell.angle_alpha   90.00
_cell.angle_beta   90.00
_cell.angle_gamma   90.00
#
_symmetry.space_group_name_H-M   'P 1'
#
loop_
_entity.id
_entity.type
_entity.pdbx_description
1 polymer ?
#
loop_
_entity_poly.entity_id
_entity_poly.type
_entity_poly.pdbx_seq_one_letter_code
_entity_poly.pdbx_strand_id
1 'polypeptide(L)'
;MNKLLKEIFNFQDIHFPLLLAMSVLAMIGSLYYNTLNPAANNTVLWIMYGSSMAIAFVWGIINYVSHISINSLYRQRDSVDSYVNTLSMNKADKDELKTYLNDFVEDLMHNGKSKKEAVQYAISQFQVEEFNSLSKESNYLWISSHIYLIGYAISALMLSAIMFILDVVLPSFWFSAVGWISLMYSMGFAFLMFIYYFANKIILKMMKR
;
A
#
# COMPACT_ATOMS: atom_id res chain seq x y z
N MET A 1 -1.80 -25.66 1.14
CA MET A 1 -2.06 -24.45 0.33
C MET A 1 -0.73 -23.71 0.17
N ASN A 2 -0.26 -23.46 -1.06
CA ASN A 2 1.05 -22.84 -1.29
C ASN A 2 1.12 -21.46 -0.63
N LYS A 3 2.25 -21.14 0.02
CA LYS A 3 2.49 -19.86 0.74
C LYS A 3 2.12 -18.63 -0.12
N LEU A 4 2.47 -18.67 -1.40
CA LEU A 4 2.14 -17.64 -2.39
C LEU A 4 0.63 -17.44 -2.60
N LEU A 5 -0.18 -18.51 -2.61
CA LEU A 5 -1.63 -18.37 -2.74
C LEU A 5 -2.23 -17.71 -1.51
N LYS A 6 -1.70 -18.00 -0.32
CA LYS A 6 -2.15 -17.37 0.92
C LYS A 6 -1.84 -15.86 0.93
N GLU A 7 -0.69 -15.47 0.39
CA GLU A 7 -0.30 -14.05 0.26
C GLU A 7 -1.14 -13.32 -0.81
N ILE A 8 -1.37 -13.95 -1.98
CA ILE A 8 -2.19 -13.36 -3.06
C ILE A 8 -3.62 -13.10 -2.60
N PHE A 9 -4.22 -14.03 -1.86
CA PHE A 9 -5.59 -13.93 -1.38
C PHE A 9 -5.70 -13.38 0.06
N ASN A 10 -4.68 -12.66 0.54
CA ASN A 10 -4.75 -11.96 1.81
C ASN A 10 -5.48 -10.61 1.67
N PHE A 11 -6.81 -10.64 1.70
CA PHE A 11 -7.66 -9.46 1.54
C PHE A 11 -7.66 -8.51 2.76
N GLN A 12 -6.92 -8.83 3.83
CA GLN A 12 -6.86 -7.99 5.03
C GLN A 12 -5.93 -6.78 4.87
N ASP A 13 -5.12 -6.75 3.82
CA ASP A 13 -4.08 -5.73 3.60
C ASP A 13 -4.61 -4.47 2.89
N ILE A 14 -5.91 -4.38 2.55
CA ILE A 14 -6.50 -3.13 2.06
C ILE A 14 -6.66 -2.13 3.20
N HIS A 15 -6.09 -0.95 3.01
CA HIS A 15 -6.35 0.20 3.87
C HIS A 15 -7.44 1.10 3.27
N PHE A 16 -8.25 1.69 4.14
CA PHE A 16 -9.35 2.59 3.78
C PHE A 16 -10.42 1.99 2.83
N PRO A 17 -10.98 0.80 3.11
CA PRO A 17 -11.95 0.14 2.23
C PRO A 17 -13.23 0.96 2.01
N LEU A 18 -13.60 1.82 2.96
CA LEU A 18 -14.77 2.71 2.83
C LEU A 18 -14.62 3.70 1.67
N LEU A 19 -13.41 4.23 1.43
CA LEU A 19 -13.17 5.18 0.35
C LEU A 19 -13.28 4.50 -1.01
N LEU A 20 -12.77 3.27 -1.11
CA LEU A 20 -12.96 2.42 -2.27
C LEU A 20 -14.45 2.10 -2.50
N ALA A 21 -15.19 1.73 -1.45
CA ALA A 21 -16.63 1.48 -1.55
C ALA A 21 -17.41 2.73 -2.01
N MET A 22 -17.07 3.91 -1.50
CA MET A 22 -17.66 5.17 -1.97
C MET A 22 -17.39 5.41 -3.45
N SER A 23 -16.18 5.13 -3.95
CA SER A 23 -15.87 5.25 -5.38
C SER A 23 -16.73 4.31 -6.24
N VAL A 24 -16.93 3.07 -5.80
CA VAL A 24 -17.77 2.07 -6.49
C VAL A 24 -19.23 2.52 -6.50
N LEU A 25 -19.77 2.91 -5.35
CA LEU A 25 -21.15 3.37 -5.22
C LEU A 25 -21.41 4.62 -6.06
N ALA A 26 -20.46 5.57 -6.07
CA ALA A 26 -20.53 6.74 -6.94
C ALA A 26 -20.57 6.33 -8.41
N MET A 27 -19.73 5.37 -8.84
CA MET A 27 -19.71 4.87 -10.21
C MET A 27 -21.04 4.19 -10.61
N ILE A 28 -21.61 3.36 -9.72
CA ILE A 28 -22.92 2.75 -9.91
C ILE A 28 -24.00 3.84 -10.04
N GLY A 29 -23.98 4.83 -9.16
CA GLY A 29 -24.90 5.97 -9.20
C GLY A 29 -24.81 6.75 -10.51
N SER A 30 -23.60 6.97 -11.03
CA SER A 30 -23.35 7.61 -12.32
C SER A 30 -23.93 6.81 -13.49
N LEU A 31 -23.70 5.50 -13.52
CA LEU A 31 -24.28 4.61 -14.55
C LEU A 31 -25.81 4.60 -14.47
N TYR A 32 -26.37 4.51 -13.27
CA TYR A 32 -27.82 4.48 -13.08
C TYR A 32 -28.46 5.81 -13.47
N TYR A 33 -27.84 6.94 -13.12
CA TYR A 33 -28.29 8.26 -13.55
C TYR A 33 -28.30 8.39 -15.08
N ASN A 34 -27.26 7.89 -15.75
CA ASN A 34 -27.18 7.88 -17.21
C ASN A 34 -28.31 7.04 -17.84
N THR A 35 -28.67 5.92 -17.24
CA THR A 35 -29.82 5.10 -17.69
C THR A 35 -31.14 5.84 -17.55
N LEU A 36 -31.34 6.60 -16.47
CA LEU A 36 -32.56 7.39 -16.26
C LEU A 36 -32.60 8.66 -17.12
N ASN A 37 -31.44 9.22 -17.46
CA ASN A 37 -31.31 10.49 -18.19
C ASN A 37 -30.38 10.34 -19.40
N PRO A 38 -30.77 9.57 -20.44
CA PRO A 38 -29.92 9.32 -21.60
C PRO A 38 -29.63 10.57 -22.44
N ALA A 39 -30.44 11.62 -22.30
CA ALA A 39 -30.23 12.92 -22.92
C ALA A 39 -29.51 13.92 -21.98
N ALA A 40 -28.96 13.45 -20.86
CA ALA A 40 -28.22 14.30 -19.94
C ALA A 40 -27.02 14.96 -20.64
N ASN A 41 -26.71 16.17 -20.21
CA ASN A 41 -25.55 16.89 -20.71
C ASN A 41 -24.26 16.11 -20.39
N ASN A 42 -23.40 15.91 -21.40
CA ASN A 42 -22.10 15.27 -21.27
C ASN A 42 -21.27 15.85 -20.11
N THR A 43 -21.35 17.15 -19.84
CA THR A 43 -20.63 17.77 -18.71
C THR A 43 -21.01 17.15 -17.37
N VAL A 44 -22.30 16.86 -17.14
CA VAL A 44 -22.78 16.24 -15.89
C VAL A 44 -22.25 14.82 -15.78
N LEU A 45 -22.32 14.05 -16.86
CA LEU A 45 -21.79 12.68 -16.89
C LEU A 45 -20.28 12.67 -16.61
N TRP A 46 -19.51 13.59 -17.19
CA TRP A 46 -18.07 13.68 -16.97
C TRP A 46 -17.73 14.02 -15.52
N ILE A 47 -18.49 14.92 -14.88
CA ILE A 47 -18.32 15.23 -13.46
C ILE A 47 -18.62 14.00 -12.62
N MET A 48 -19.69 13.27 -12.91
CA MET A 48 -20.11 12.09 -12.16
C MET A 48 -19.12 10.92 -12.27
N TYR A 49 -18.71 10.56 -13.49
CA TYR A 49 -17.69 9.52 -13.71
C TYR A 49 -16.29 9.97 -13.27
N GLY A 50 -15.94 11.24 -13.50
CA GLY A 50 -14.66 11.80 -13.11
C GLY A 50 -14.48 11.84 -11.60
N SER A 51 -15.53 12.20 -10.86
CA SER A 51 -15.49 12.25 -9.39
C SER A 51 -15.39 10.85 -8.78
N SER A 52 -16.12 9.85 -9.30
CA SER A 52 -15.97 8.45 -8.83
C SER A 52 -14.54 7.94 -9.06
N MET A 53 -13.97 8.23 -10.24
CA MET A 53 -12.59 7.85 -10.57
C MET A 53 -11.56 8.62 -9.72
N ALA A 54 -11.79 9.90 -9.44
CA ALA A 54 -10.92 10.70 -8.57
C ALA A 54 -10.89 10.15 -7.14
N ILE A 55 -12.03 9.72 -6.60
CA ILE A 55 -12.10 9.06 -5.27
C ILE A 55 -11.28 7.77 -5.28
N ALA A 56 -11.40 6.93 -6.31
CA ALA A 56 -10.62 5.71 -6.44
C ALA A 56 -9.11 6.00 -6.56
N PHE A 57 -8.73 7.06 -7.28
CA PHE A 57 -7.34 7.49 -7.40
C PHE A 57 -6.76 7.97 -6.07
N VAL A 58 -7.51 8.82 -5.34
CA VAL A 58 -7.14 9.26 -3.99
C VAL A 58 -7.00 8.07 -3.05
N TRP A 59 -7.90 7.09 -3.13
CA TRP A 59 -7.76 5.83 -2.39
C TRP A 59 -6.44 5.13 -2.72
N GLY A 60 -6.08 4.98 -4.00
CA GLY A 60 -4.79 4.38 -4.39
C GLY A 60 -3.59 5.09 -3.76
N ILE A 61 -3.56 6.43 -3.79
CA ILE A 61 -2.47 7.19 -3.16
C ILE A 61 -2.42 6.95 -1.65
N ILE A 62 -3.54 7.09 -0.94
CA ILE A 62 -3.58 6.95 0.51
C ILE A 62 -3.24 5.51 0.92
N ASN A 63 -3.78 4.53 0.21
CA ASN A 63 -3.50 3.11 0.40
C ASN A 63 -1.99 2.85 0.26
N TYR A 64 -1.34 3.37 -0.79
CA TYR A 64 0.11 3.28 -0.95
C TYR A 64 0.89 3.94 0.19
N VAL A 65 0.58 5.20 0.50
CA VAL A 65 1.27 5.96 1.57
C VAL A 65 1.14 5.24 2.90
N SER A 66 -0.01 4.65 3.19
CA SER A 66 -0.23 3.90 4.44
C SER A 66 0.57 2.61 4.54
N HIS A 67 1.00 2.03 3.42
CA HIS A 67 1.96 0.93 3.40
C HIS A 67 3.42 1.42 3.48
N ILE A 68 3.71 2.65 3.02
CA ILE A 68 5.03 3.28 3.17
C ILE A 68 5.27 3.74 4.62
N SER A 69 4.25 4.29 5.27
CA SER A 69 4.36 4.92 6.59
C SER A 69 3.87 4.01 7.71
N ILE A 70 4.81 3.35 8.37
CA ILE A 70 4.85 2.98 9.82
C ILE A 70 6.08 2.10 10.11
N ASN A 71 7.00 1.83 9.16
CA ASN A 71 8.26 1.23 9.58
C ASN A 71 9.01 2.23 10.46
N SER A 72 9.14 1.86 11.73
CA SER A 72 9.48 2.64 12.93
C SER A 72 10.86 3.30 12.90
N LEU A 73 11.57 3.22 11.77
CA LEU A 73 12.87 3.80 11.52
C LEU A 73 12.84 5.35 11.45
N TYR A 74 11.77 5.97 10.94
CA TYR A 74 11.83 7.39 10.58
C TYR A 74 11.40 8.40 11.65
N ARG A 75 10.99 7.96 12.84
CA ARG A 75 10.80 8.92 13.96
C ARG A 75 12.17 9.33 14.48
N GLN A 76 12.42 10.63 14.62
CA GLN A 76 13.54 11.10 15.45
C GLN A 76 13.37 10.47 16.83
N ARG A 77 14.29 9.56 17.18
CA ARG A 77 14.31 8.88 18.47
C ARG A 77 15.24 9.65 19.37
N ASP A 78 14.71 10.19 20.45
CA ASP A 78 15.52 10.88 21.44
C ASP A 78 16.34 9.90 22.32
N SER A 79 16.10 8.59 22.20
CA SER A 79 16.82 7.56 22.94
C SER A 79 16.89 6.22 22.21
N VAL A 80 17.98 5.48 22.48
CA VAL A 80 18.18 4.08 22.06
C VAL A 80 17.03 3.20 22.57
N ASP A 81 16.59 3.41 23.80
CA ASP A 81 15.44 2.72 24.41
C ASP A 81 14.16 2.88 23.61
N SER A 82 13.85 4.10 23.18
CA SER A 82 12.66 4.35 22.36
C SER A 82 12.76 3.58 21.05
N TYR A 83 13.94 3.60 20.40
CA TYR A 83 14.18 2.94 19.13
C TYR A 83 13.98 1.41 19.21
N VAL A 84 14.72 0.75 20.10
CA VAL A 84 14.71 -0.71 20.24
C VAL A 84 13.33 -1.26 20.63
N ASN A 85 12.60 -0.53 21.48
CA ASN A 85 11.27 -0.97 21.92
C ASN A 85 10.26 -1.08 20.78
N THR A 86 10.45 -0.33 19.69
CA THR A 86 9.57 -0.39 18.52
C THR A 86 9.96 -1.38 17.46
N LEU A 87 11.06 -2.10 17.63
CA LEU A 87 11.43 -3.18 16.73
C LEU A 87 10.63 -4.44 17.11
N SER A 88 10.15 -5.17 16.10
CA SER A 88 9.41 -6.42 16.27
C SER A 88 10.36 -7.61 16.41
N MET A 89 11.07 -7.67 17.53
CA MET A 89 12.09 -8.70 17.85
C MET A 89 11.87 -9.26 19.25
N ASN A 90 12.46 -10.43 19.52
CA ASN A 90 12.33 -11.08 20.83
C ASN A 90 13.06 -10.25 21.91
N LYS A 91 12.76 -10.51 23.19
CA LYS A 91 13.32 -9.70 24.29
C LYS A 91 14.85 -9.80 24.39
N ALA A 92 15.43 -10.96 24.13
CA ALA A 92 16.87 -11.17 24.20
C ALA A 92 17.61 -10.38 23.12
N ASP A 93 17.11 -10.43 21.87
CA ASP A 93 17.65 -9.68 20.74
C ASP A 93 17.55 -8.16 20.97
N LYS A 94 16.46 -7.70 21.62
CA LYS A 94 16.32 -6.29 22.03
C LYS A 94 17.39 -5.87 23.02
N ASP A 95 17.64 -6.68 24.04
CA ASP A 95 18.60 -6.37 25.08
C ASP A 95 20.04 -6.35 24.52
N GLU A 96 20.36 -7.27 23.59
CA GLU A 96 21.63 -7.29 22.87
C GLU A 96 21.81 -6.05 21.98
N LEU A 97 20.80 -5.73 21.15
CA LEU A 97 20.85 -4.57 20.27
C LEU A 97 20.95 -3.25 21.06
N LYS A 98 20.24 -3.16 22.18
CA LYS A 98 20.31 -1.99 23.06
C LYS A 98 21.72 -1.81 23.63
N THR A 99 22.38 -2.90 24.01
CA THR A 99 23.76 -2.86 24.51
C THR A 99 24.70 -2.38 23.42
N TYR A 100 24.65 -3.00 22.23
CA TYR A 100 25.44 -2.60 21.07
C TYR A 100 25.29 -1.10 20.71
N LEU A 101 24.04 -0.61 20.65
CA LEU A 101 23.77 0.79 20.31
C LEU A 101 24.27 1.75 21.41
N ASN A 102 24.20 1.36 22.68
CA ASN A 102 24.72 2.20 23.76
C ASN A 102 26.25 2.25 23.74
N ASP A 103 26.93 1.13 23.51
CA ASP A 103 28.39 1.08 23.40
C ASP A 103 28.86 1.97 22.23
N PHE A 104 28.18 1.90 21.09
CA PHE A 104 28.48 2.75 19.94
C PHE A 104 28.22 4.25 20.21
N VAL A 105 27.19 4.57 21.02
CA VAL A 105 26.94 5.95 21.47
C VAL A 105 28.05 6.44 22.39
N GLU A 106 28.54 5.62 23.32
CA GLU A 106 29.65 5.96 24.19
C GLU A 106 30.94 6.22 23.40
N ASP A 107 31.24 5.41 22.39
CA ASP A 107 32.37 5.62 21.48
C ASP A 107 32.27 6.95 20.74
N LEU A 108 31.08 7.30 20.24
CA LEU A 108 30.84 8.57 19.55
C LEU A 108 30.94 9.77 20.50
N MET A 109 30.52 9.62 21.75
CA MET A 109 30.69 10.63 22.80
C MET A 109 32.16 10.80 23.19
N HIS A 110 32.92 9.72 23.27
CA HIS A 110 34.37 9.75 23.48
C HIS A 110 35.10 10.46 22.34
N ASN A 111 34.57 10.38 21.12
CA ASN A 111 35.06 11.09 19.94
C ASN A 111 34.54 12.54 19.81
N GLY A 112 33.96 13.10 20.89
CA GLY A 112 33.61 14.51 20.98
C GLY A 112 32.23 14.90 20.46
N LYS A 113 31.36 13.94 20.10
CA LYS A 113 29.96 14.25 19.75
C LYS A 113 29.13 14.49 21.01
N SER A 114 28.12 15.36 20.91
CA SER A 114 27.13 15.47 21.98
C SER A 114 26.32 14.19 22.09
N LYS A 115 25.83 13.85 23.28
CA LYS A 115 25.01 12.65 23.52
C LYS A 115 23.82 12.55 22.54
N LYS A 116 23.18 13.69 22.23
CA LYS A 116 22.05 13.73 21.29
C LYS A 116 22.48 13.38 19.87
N GLU A 117 23.60 13.93 19.40
CA GLU A 117 24.13 13.63 18.07
C GLU A 117 24.67 12.21 17.97
N ALA A 118 25.30 11.70 19.03
CA ALA A 118 25.78 10.33 19.12
C ALA A 118 24.64 9.32 19.00
N VAL A 119 23.54 9.53 19.76
CA VAL A 119 22.34 8.68 19.69
C VAL A 119 21.71 8.72 18.29
N GLN A 120 21.53 9.91 17.70
CA GLN A 120 20.98 10.02 16.36
C GLN A 120 21.87 9.35 15.31
N TYR A 121 23.18 9.52 15.41
CA TYR A 121 24.13 8.92 14.49
C TYR A 121 24.15 7.39 14.61
N ALA A 122 24.20 6.86 15.84
CA ALA A 122 24.16 5.42 16.11
C ALA A 122 22.92 4.75 15.52
N ILE A 123 21.74 5.32 15.80
CA ILE A 123 20.48 4.83 15.27
C ILE A 123 20.48 4.91 13.73
N SER A 124 20.95 6.01 13.15
CA SER A 124 20.98 6.16 11.68
C SER A 124 21.90 5.16 10.98
N GLN A 125 23.06 4.85 11.56
CA GLN A 125 23.99 3.86 10.99
C GLN A 125 23.39 2.45 11.02
N PHE A 126 22.83 2.06 12.17
CA PHE A 126 22.17 0.76 12.31
C PHE A 126 20.97 0.62 11.36
N GLN A 127 20.17 1.68 11.23
CA GLN A 127 19.07 1.74 10.27
C GLN A 127 19.53 1.58 8.82
N VAL A 128 20.65 2.20 8.44
CA VAL A 128 21.22 2.08 7.10
C VAL A 128 21.75 0.67 6.84
N GLU A 129 22.40 0.02 7.82
CA GLU A 129 22.89 -1.35 7.69
C GLU A 129 21.76 -2.39 7.65
N GLU A 130 20.77 -2.27 8.54
CA GLU A 130 19.57 -3.11 8.56
C GLU A 130 18.76 -2.92 7.27
N PHE A 131 18.62 -1.68 6.79
CA PHE A 131 17.99 -1.42 5.52
C PHE A 131 18.79 -1.99 4.35
N ASN A 132 20.12 -1.89 4.37
CA ASN A 132 20.97 -2.43 3.31
C ASN A 132 20.95 -3.97 3.30
N SER A 133 20.89 -4.63 4.46
CA SER A 133 20.75 -6.08 4.56
C SER A 133 19.37 -6.55 4.06
N LEU A 134 18.29 -5.88 4.50
CA LEU A 134 16.93 -6.10 3.98
C LEU A 134 16.83 -5.78 2.48
N SER A 135 17.60 -4.80 1.99
CA SER A 135 17.63 -4.42 0.57
C SER A 135 18.35 -5.43 -0.32
N LYS A 136 19.25 -6.25 0.24
CA LYS A 136 19.92 -7.34 -0.51
C LYS A 136 19.00 -8.54 -0.70
N GLU A 137 18.04 -8.74 0.19
CA GLU A 137 16.92 -9.69 0.02
C GLU A 137 15.67 -9.06 -0.63
N SER A 138 15.76 -7.80 -1.09
CA SER A 138 14.62 -6.90 -1.36
C SER A 138 13.56 -7.41 -2.32
N ASN A 139 13.88 -8.35 -3.22
CA ASN A 139 12.88 -8.85 -4.16
C ASN A 139 11.70 -9.54 -3.44
N TYR A 140 11.90 -10.06 -2.22
CA TYR A 140 10.86 -10.83 -1.51
C TYR A 140 9.89 -9.93 -0.71
N LEU A 141 10.40 -8.94 0.04
CA LEU A 141 9.56 -7.99 0.81
C LEU A 141 8.74 -7.06 -0.10
N TRP A 142 9.33 -6.70 -1.24
CA TRP A 142 8.79 -5.76 -2.21
C TRP A 142 7.55 -6.32 -2.95
N ILE A 143 7.57 -7.63 -3.25
CA ILE A 143 6.46 -8.33 -3.90
C ILE A 143 5.37 -8.65 -2.86
N SER A 144 5.74 -9.06 -1.65
CA SER A 144 4.79 -9.48 -0.60
C SER A 144 3.83 -8.36 -0.15
N SER A 145 4.30 -7.12 0.02
CA SER A 145 3.45 -6.03 0.57
C SER A 145 2.30 -5.57 -0.33
N HIS A 146 2.35 -5.85 -1.63
CA HIS A 146 1.32 -5.42 -2.59
C HIS A 146 0.80 -6.55 -3.48
N ILE A 147 1.25 -7.78 -3.24
CA ILE A 147 0.76 -9.00 -3.91
C ILE A 147 -0.78 -9.10 -3.78
N TYR A 148 -1.37 -8.62 -2.68
CA TYR A 148 -2.81 -8.67 -2.46
C TYR A 148 -3.60 -7.96 -3.58
N LEU A 149 -3.03 -6.94 -4.24
CA LEU A 149 -3.68 -6.26 -5.38
C LEU A 149 -3.89 -7.22 -6.55
N ILE A 150 -3.04 -8.23 -6.73
CA ILE A 150 -3.23 -9.28 -7.72
C ILE A 150 -4.46 -10.13 -7.34
N GLY A 151 -4.61 -10.48 -6.06
CA GLY A 151 -5.79 -11.17 -5.56
C GLY A 151 -7.07 -10.40 -5.86
N TYR A 152 -7.09 -9.10 -5.55
CA TYR A 152 -8.24 -8.24 -5.88
C TYR A 152 -8.47 -8.11 -7.39
N ALA A 153 -7.42 -7.98 -8.19
CA ALA A 153 -7.54 -7.93 -9.64
C ALA A 153 -8.17 -9.21 -10.20
N ILE A 154 -7.70 -10.38 -9.75
CA ILE A 154 -8.23 -11.69 -10.15
C ILE A 154 -9.68 -11.85 -9.68
N SER A 155 -9.98 -11.54 -8.41
CA SER A 155 -11.34 -11.65 -7.87
C SER A 155 -12.32 -10.73 -8.59
N ALA A 156 -11.92 -9.48 -8.90
CA ALA A 156 -12.74 -8.55 -9.66
C ALA A 156 -12.93 -9.00 -11.12
N LEU A 157 -11.91 -9.61 -11.74
CA LEU A 157 -12.01 -10.18 -13.08
C LEU A 157 -12.97 -11.37 -13.12
N MET A 158 -12.89 -12.27 -12.13
CA MET A 158 -13.81 -13.40 -12.00
C MET A 158 -15.24 -12.92 -11.79
N LEU A 159 -15.44 -11.93 -10.92
CA LEU A 159 -16.75 -11.31 -10.70
C LEU A 159 -17.29 -10.70 -11.99
N SER A 160 -16.46 -9.98 -12.75
CA SER A 160 -16.83 -9.43 -14.05
C SER A 160 -17.31 -10.50 -15.03
N ALA A 161 -16.54 -11.58 -15.17
CA ALA A 161 -16.89 -12.69 -16.04
C ALA A 161 -18.22 -13.36 -15.65
N ILE A 162 -18.43 -13.60 -14.35
CA ILE A 162 -19.71 -14.14 -13.84
C ILE A 162 -20.86 -13.21 -14.16
N MET A 163 -20.71 -11.91 -13.94
CA MET A 163 -21.77 -10.93 -14.19
C MET A 163 -22.10 -10.80 -15.68
N PHE A 164 -21.12 -10.86 -16.58
CA PHE A 164 -21.41 -10.87 -18.02
C PHE A 164 -22.11 -12.15 -18.47
N ILE A 165 -21.76 -13.32 -17.92
CA ILE A 165 -22.51 -14.56 -18.20
C ILE A 165 -23.95 -14.42 -17.73
N LEU A 166 -24.18 -13.88 -16.53
CA LEU A 166 -25.52 -13.64 -16.00
C LEU A 166 -26.30 -12.63 -16.84
N ASP A 167 -25.67 -11.56 -17.32
CA ASP A 167 -26.31 -10.55 -18.18
C ASP A 167 -26.74 -11.13 -19.54
N VAL A 168 -25.99 -12.10 -20.08
CA VAL A 168 -26.38 -12.80 -21.32
C VAL A 168 -27.62 -13.68 -21.10
N VAL A 169 -27.72 -14.36 -19.96
CA VAL A 169 -28.84 -15.27 -19.65
C VAL A 169 -30.08 -14.53 -19.14
N LEU A 170 -29.86 -13.49 -18.33
CA LEU A 170 -30.88 -12.68 -17.66
C LEU A 170 -30.52 -11.20 -17.79
N PRO A 171 -30.77 -10.56 -18.95
CA PRO A 171 -30.38 -9.18 -19.19
C PRO A 171 -30.89 -8.24 -18.11
N SER A 172 -29.96 -7.57 -17.42
CA SER A 172 -30.27 -6.68 -16.31
C SER A 172 -29.21 -5.60 -16.19
N PHE A 173 -29.66 -4.36 -16.04
CA PHE A 173 -28.80 -3.22 -15.78
C PHE A 173 -27.76 -3.52 -14.68
N TRP A 174 -28.18 -4.20 -13.60
CA TRP A 174 -27.31 -4.49 -12.48
C TRP A 174 -26.17 -5.44 -12.82
N PHE A 175 -26.42 -6.47 -13.64
CA PHE A 175 -25.37 -7.40 -14.05
C PHE A 175 -24.38 -6.71 -14.98
N SER A 176 -24.87 -5.95 -15.96
CA SER A 176 -24.01 -5.18 -16.85
C SER A 176 -23.17 -4.15 -16.09
N ALA A 177 -23.79 -3.37 -15.20
CA ALA A 177 -23.12 -2.33 -14.43
C ALA A 177 -22.04 -2.91 -13.50
N VAL A 178 -22.38 -3.93 -12.71
CA VAL A 178 -21.40 -4.59 -11.81
C VAL A 178 -20.30 -5.27 -12.62
N GLY A 179 -20.63 -5.88 -13.77
CA GLY A 179 -19.67 -6.51 -14.66
C GLY A 179 -18.61 -5.54 -15.20
N TRP A 180 -19.04 -4.41 -15.75
CA TRP A 180 -18.15 -3.37 -16.27
C TRP A 180 -17.34 -2.68 -15.18
N ILE A 181 -17.96 -2.35 -14.04
CA ILE A 181 -17.25 -1.75 -12.91
C ILE A 181 -16.17 -2.71 -12.40
N SER A 182 -16.52 -3.99 -12.19
CA SER A 182 -15.56 -4.99 -11.71
C SER A 182 -14.38 -5.16 -12.68
N LEU A 183 -14.63 -5.09 -13.99
CA LEU A 183 -13.58 -5.12 -15.01
C LEU A 183 -12.64 -3.91 -14.89
N MET A 184 -13.21 -2.69 -14.76
CA MET A 184 -12.41 -1.47 -14.62
C MET A 184 -11.56 -1.49 -13.34
N TYR A 185 -12.13 -1.93 -12.22
CA TYR A 185 -11.39 -2.05 -10.96
C TYR A 185 -10.33 -3.15 -11.02
N SER A 186 -10.58 -4.26 -11.72
CA SER A 186 -9.57 -5.29 -11.97
C SER A 186 -8.34 -4.71 -12.68
N MET A 187 -8.56 -3.98 -13.77
CA MET A 187 -7.50 -3.26 -14.49
C MET A 187 -6.82 -2.22 -13.60
N GLY A 188 -7.60 -1.48 -12.80
CA GLY A 188 -7.10 -0.49 -11.86
C GLY A 188 -6.16 -1.09 -10.80
N PHE A 189 -6.54 -2.21 -10.17
CA PHE A 189 -5.69 -2.90 -9.19
C PHE A 189 -4.41 -3.45 -9.83
N ALA A 190 -4.52 -4.06 -11.01
CA ALA A 190 -3.37 -4.54 -11.76
C ALA A 190 -2.42 -3.39 -12.11
N PHE A 191 -2.94 -2.23 -12.53
CA PHE A 191 -2.14 -1.06 -12.85
C PHE A 191 -1.52 -0.41 -11.61
N LEU A 192 -2.25 -0.32 -10.50
CA LEU A 192 -1.73 0.20 -9.22
C LEU A 192 -0.54 -0.62 -8.72
N MET A 193 -0.54 -1.94 -8.91
CA MET A 193 0.63 -2.77 -8.60
C MET A 193 1.87 -2.29 -9.36
N PHE A 194 1.76 -1.94 -10.65
CA PHE A 194 2.88 -1.37 -11.40
C PHE A 194 3.22 0.06 -10.95
N ILE A 195 2.24 0.89 -10.59
CA ILE A 195 2.55 2.24 -10.08
C ILE A 195 3.32 2.14 -8.76
N TYR A 196 2.85 1.34 -7.82
CA TYR A 196 3.54 1.11 -6.55
C TYR A 196 4.91 0.49 -6.81
N TYR A 197 5.03 -0.30 -7.88
CA TYR A 197 6.30 -0.85 -8.30
C TYR A 197 7.33 0.25 -8.54
N PHE A 198 6.99 1.17 -9.43
CA PHE A 198 7.88 2.24 -9.83
C PHE A 198 8.10 3.24 -8.70
N ALA A 199 7.06 3.57 -7.94
CA ALA A 199 7.17 4.47 -6.80
C ALA A 199 8.18 3.96 -5.76
N ASN A 200 8.11 2.67 -5.40
CA ASN A 200 9.08 2.07 -4.49
C ASN A 200 10.51 2.12 -5.05
N LYS A 201 10.70 1.81 -6.35
CA LYS A 201 12.03 1.91 -6.99
C LYS A 201 12.60 3.33 -6.97
N ILE A 202 11.76 4.34 -7.19
CA ILE A 202 12.18 5.74 -7.17
C ILE A 202 12.60 6.14 -5.76
N ILE A 203 11.80 5.81 -4.74
CA ILE A 203 12.13 6.09 -3.33
C ILE A 203 13.45 5.42 -2.95
N LEU A 204 13.63 4.13 -3.26
CA LEU A 204 14.87 3.41 -2.99
C LEU A 204 16.10 4.05 -3.66
N LYS A 205 15.94 4.53 -4.90
CA LYS A 205 17.01 5.21 -5.64
C LYS A 205 17.34 6.58 -5.04
N MET A 206 16.33 7.32 -4.58
CA MET A 206 16.52 8.63 -3.93
C MET A 206 17.24 8.49 -2.59
N MET A 207 16.96 7.43 -1.83
CA MET A 207 17.59 7.20 -0.53
C MET A 207 19.05 6.74 -0.60
N LYS A 208 19.49 6.15 -1.72
CA LYS A 208 20.88 5.71 -1.93
C LYS A 208 21.82 6.84 -2.38
N ARG A 209 21.30 8.04 -2.63
CA ARG A 209 22.07 9.25 -2.96
C ARG A 209 22.23 10.11 -1.72
#